data_AF-A0A958EIW2-F1
#
_entry.id   AF-A0A958EIW2-F1
#
_cell.length_a   1.000
_cell.length_b   1.000
_cell.length_c   1.000
_cell.angle_alpha   90.00
_cell.angle_beta   90.00
_cell.angle_gamma   90.00
#
_symmetry.space_group_name_H-M   'P 1'
#
loop_
_entity.id
_entity.type
_entity.pdbx_description
1 polymer ?
#
loop_
_entity_poly.entity_id
_entity_poly.type
_entity_poly.pdbx_seq_one_letter_code
_entity_poly.pdbx_strand_id
1 'polypeptide(L)'
;MTKKIKKLRSQEWFGGMDKMGFVHRSWLRNQGYPDDAFQGKPVIGICNTWSELTPCNGHLRELAGFVKKGILEAGGVPMEFPVMSLGETIMRPTTMLFRNLASMDTEESIRANPLDGVVLMTGCDKTTP
;
A
#
# COMPACT_ATOMS: atom_id res chain seq x y z
N MET A 1 -28.82 13.63 -1.93
CA MET A 1 -28.68 12.20 -1.60
C MET A 1 -27.53 12.05 -0.63
N THR A 2 -27.79 11.86 0.66
CA THR A 2 -26.76 11.57 1.67
C THR A 2 -26.22 10.17 1.40
N LYS A 3 -25.03 10.08 0.79
CA LYS A 3 -24.35 8.82 0.52
C LYS A 3 -24.08 8.15 1.87
N LYS A 4 -24.77 7.05 2.16
CA LYS A 4 -24.60 6.27 3.39
C LYS A 4 -23.13 5.87 3.46
N ILE A 5 -22.37 6.43 4.41
CA ILE A 5 -20.94 6.17 4.55
C ILE A 5 -20.80 4.69 4.91
N LYS A 6 -20.31 3.90 3.94
CA LYS A 6 -20.10 2.47 4.12
C LYS A 6 -18.92 2.29 5.09
N LYS A 7 -19.08 1.45 6.12
CA LYS A 7 -17.98 1.09 7.01
C LYS A 7 -16.85 0.49 6.15
N LEU A 8 -15.67 1.10 6.24
CA LEU A 8 -14.46 0.65 5.55
C LEU A 8 -13.75 -0.45 6.36
N ARG A 9 -12.93 -1.27 5.70
CA ARG A 9 -12.26 -2.41 6.36
C ARG A 9 -11.16 -1.96 7.32
N SER A 10 -10.49 -0.84 7.03
CA SER A 10 -9.51 -0.22 7.93
C SER A 10 -10.08 0.11 9.32
N GLN A 11 -11.40 0.26 9.44
CA GLN A 11 -12.06 0.52 10.72
C GLN A 11 -12.06 -0.70 11.66
N GLU A 12 -11.77 -1.90 11.16
CA GLU A 12 -11.55 -3.08 12.02
C GLU A 12 -10.25 -2.93 12.85
N TRP A 13 -9.27 -2.18 12.35
CA TRP A 13 -8.04 -1.84 13.08
C TRP A 13 -8.16 -0.51 13.82
N PHE A 14 -8.67 0.53 13.15
CA PHE A 14 -8.60 1.90 13.68
C PHE A 14 -9.87 2.43 14.30
N GLY A 15 -11.02 1.78 14.10
CA GLY A 15 -12.31 2.27 14.59
C GLY A 15 -12.61 1.92 16.05
N GLY A 16 -11.93 0.92 16.61
CA GLY A 16 -12.15 0.46 17.98
C GLY A 16 -11.69 1.47 19.05
N MET A 17 -12.51 1.70 20.08
CA MET A 17 -12.11 2.44 21.28
C MET A 17 -11.53 1.53 22.37
N ASP A 18 -11.32 0.26 22.04
CA ASP A 18 -10.70 -0.73 22.91
C ASP A 18 -9.17 -0.61 22.91
N LYS A 19 -8.51 -1.46 23.70
CA LYS A 19 -7.05 -1.50 23.80
C LYS A 19 -6.39 -1.72 22.43
N MET A 20 -6.92 -2.62 21.60
CA MET A 20 -6.29 -2.92 20.31
C MET A 20 -6.44 -1.77 19.33
N GLY A 21 -7.63 -1.16 19.25
CA GLY A 21 -7.81 0.05 18.45
C GLY A 21 -6.89 1.20 18.86
N PHE A 22 -6.69 1.41 20.16
CA PHE A 22 -5.70 2.37 20.66
C PHE A 22 -4.28 2.02 20.21
N VAL A 23 -3.85 0.76 20.38
CA VAL A 23 -2.52 0.28 19.98
C VAL A 23 -2.29 0.50 18.48
N HIS A 24 -3.22 0.09 17.62
CA HIS A 24 -3.05 0.25 16.17
C HIS A 24 -2.88 1.71 15.75
N ARG A 25 -3.68 2.63 16.32
CA ARG A 25 -3.53 4.08 16.04
C ARG A 25 -2.25 4.65 16.64
N SER A 26 -1.91 4.31 17.88
CA SER A 26 -0.74 4.88 18.57
C SER A 26 0.57 4.52 17.88
N TRP A 27 0.69 3.28 17.41
CA TRP A 27 1.89 2.81 16.71
C TRP A 27 2.08 3.50 15.36
N LEU A 28 1.01 3.83 14.63
CA LEU A 28 1.17 4.58 13.38
C LEU A 28 1.40 6.07 13.62
N ARG A 29 0.87 6.64 14.70
CA ARG A 29 1.13 8.06 15.06
C ARG A 29 2.59 8.37 15.32
N ASN A 30 3.42 7.38 15.64
CA ASN A 30 4.87 7.59 15.76
C ASN A 30 5.54 8.08 14.46
N GLN A 31 4.89 7.89 13.30
CA GLN A 31 5.32 8.38 11.99
C GLN A 31 4.81 9.81 11.69
N GLY A 32 4.10 10.45 12.62
CA GLY A 32 3.60 11.82 12.45
C GLY A 32 2.21 11.95 11.84
N TYR A 33 1.42 10.87 11.78
CA TYR A 33 0.02 10.94 11.35
C TYR A 33 -0.83 11.72 12.37
N PRO A 34 -1.71 12.65 11.93
CA PRO A 34 -2.57 13.42 12.84
C PRO A 34 -3.65 12.55 13.49
N ASP A 35 -4.25 13.07 14.57
CA ASP A 35 -5.24 12.32 15.37
C ASP A 35 -6.47 11.88 14.56
N ASP A 36 -6.87 12.73 13.60
CA ASP A 36 -8.02 12.57 12.73
C ASP A 36 -7.74 11.74 11.46
N ALA A 37 -6.49 11.30 11.24
CA ALA A 37 -6.11 10.58 10.03
C ALA A 37 -6.98 9.33 9.81
N PHE A 38 -7.21 8.55 10.86
CA PHE A 38 -7.88 7.24 10.77
C PHE A 38 -9.37 7.28 11.12
N GLN A 39 -9.95 8.48 11.24
CA GLN A 39 -11.36 8.68 11.62
C GLN A 39 -12.27 8.63 10.39
N GLY A 40 -12.47 7.42 9.85
CA GLY A 40 -13.37 7.17 8.72
C GLY A 40 -12.85 7.58 7.34
N LYS A 41 -11.63 8.12 7.24
CA LYS A 41 -10.95 8.38 5.95
C LYS A 41 -10.48 7.07 5.33
N PRO A 42 -10.53 6.92 3.99
CA PRO A 42 -10.05 5.72 3.33
C PRO A 42 -8.53 5.62 3.39
N VAL A 43 -8.03 4.46 3.83
CA VAL A 43 -6.60 4.15 3.85
C VAL A 43 -6.22 3.52 2.52
N ILE A 44 -5.38 4.19 1.74
CA ILE A 44 -4.99 3.76 0.40
C ILE A 44 -3.54 3.26 0.42
N GLY A 45 -3.39 1.97 0.12
CA GLY A 45 -2.09 1.33 -0.05
C GLY A 45 -1.45 1.74 -1.37
N ILE A 46 -0.15 2.02 -1.37
CA ILE A 46 0.65 2.20 -2.59
C ILE A 46 1.61 1.03 -2.62
N CYS A 47 1.25 0.00 -3.40
CA CYS A 47 2.05 -1.20 -3.57
C CYS A 47 3.20 -0.88 -4.52
N ASN A 48 4.41 -0.72 -3.99
CA ASN A 48 5.55 -0.24 -4.75
C ASN A 48 6.54 -1.36 -5.09
N THR A 49 6.70 -1.63 -6.38
CA THR A 49 7.69 -2.59 -6.91
C THR A 49 9.03 -1.91 -7.25
N TRP A 50 9.32 -0.76 -6.65
CA TRP A 50 10.60 -0.06 -6.77
C TRP A 50 11.76 -0.87 -6.16
N SER A 51 12.89 -0.95 -6.84
CA SER A 51 14.16 -1.47 -6.32
C SER A 51 15.32 -0.99 -7.18
N GLU A 52 16.49 -0.75 -6.58
CA GLU A 52 17.73 -0.48 -7.33
C GLU A 52 18.16 -1.68 -8.19
N LEU A 53 17.71 -2.90 -7.83
CA LEU A 53 17.93 -4.12 -8.61
C LEU A 53 16.94 -4.28 -9.78
N THR A 54 15.96 -3.39 -9.92
CA THR A 54 14.95 -3.43 -11.00
C THR A 54 14.90 -2.06 -11.69
N PRO A 55 15.83 -1.78 -12.62
CA PRO A 55 16.00 -0.45 -13.20
C PRO A 55 14.77 0.05 -13.97
N CYS A 56 13.98 -0.86 -14.57
CA CYS A 56 12.70 -0.54 -15.21
C CYS A 56 11.73 0.19 -14.27
N ASN A 57 11.83 -0.07 -12.96
CA ASN A 57 11.00 0.50 -11.91
C ASN A 57 11.72 1.59 -11.10
N GLY A 58 12.91 2.04 -11.53
CA GLY A 58 13.77 2.92 -10.72
C GLY A 58 13.13 4.27 -10.35
N HIS A 59 12.23 4.77 -11.18
CA HIS A 59 11.52 6.05 -10.98
C HIS A 59 10.22 5.91 -10.17
N LEU A 60 9.80 4.68 -9.82
CA LEU A 60 8.53 4.46 -9.12
C LEU A 60 8.49 5.09 -7.72
N ARG A 61 9.64 5.31 -7.07
CA ARG A 61 9.72 5.99 -5.77
C ARG A 61 9.26 7.46 -5.86
N GLU A 62 9.60 8.14 -6.96
CA GLU A 62 9.16 9.51 -7.21
C GLU A 62 7.68 9.55 -7.57
N LEU A 63 7.22 8.64 -8.45
CA LEU A 63 5.82 8.50 -8.80
C LEU A 63 4.93 8.21 -7.58
N ALA A 64 5.40 7.35 -6.66
CA ALA A 64 4.71 7.11 -5.40
C ALA A 64 4.52 8.41 -4.59
N GLY A 65 5.49 9.32 -4.62
CA GLY A 65 5.36 10.66 -4.03
C GLY A 65 4.22 11.49 -4.62
N PHE A 66 4.02 11.46 -5.94
CA PHE A 66 2.88 12.12 -6.59
C PHE A 66 1.55 11.44 -6.26
N VAL A 67 1.52 10.10 -6.24
CA VAL A 67 0.33 9.33 -5.85
C VAL A 67 -0.08 9.65 -4.41
N LYS A 68 0.88 9.74 -3.47
CA LYS A 68 0.63 10.16 -2.08
C LYS A 68 -0.06 11.53 -2.02
N LYS A 69 0.42 12.50 -2.79
CA LYS A 69 -0.18 13.85 -2.85
C LYS A 69 -1.64 13.78 -3.35
N GLY A 70 -1.89 13.06 -4.44
CA GLY A 70 -3.25 12.91 -4.97
C GLY A 70 -4.22 12.25 -3.99
N ILE A 71 -3.76 11.24 -3.23
CA ILE A 71 -4.58 10.60 -2.18
C ILE A 71 -4.90 11.59 -1.06
N LEU A 72 -3.92 12.38 -0.61
CA LEU A 72 -4.11 13.39 0.43
C LEU A 72 -5.08 14.50 -0.02
N GLU A 73 -4.93 15.00 -1.25
CA GLU A 73 -5.82 16.01 -1.85
C GLU A 73 -7.27 15.50 -1.96
N ALA A 74 -7.45 14.21 -2.22
CA ALA A 74 -8.77 13.56 -2.22
C ALA A 74 -9.31 13.23 -0.81
N GLY A 75 -8.57 13.55 0.26
CA GLY A 75 -8.98 13.32 1.65
C GLY A 75 -8.75 11.89 2.17
N GLY A 76 -7.93 11.09 1.49
CA GLY A 76 -7.51 9.76 1.94
C GLY A 76 -6.22 9.77 2.75
N VAL A 77 -5.85 8.61 3.29
CA VAL A 77 -4.59 8.39 4.01
C VAL A 77 -3.69 7.48 3.19
N PRO A 78 -2.58 7.98 2.61
CA PRO A 78 -1.70 7.12 1.84
C PRO A 78 -0.75 6.32 2.75
N MET A 79 -0.55 5.05 2.41
CA MET A 79 0.44 4.17 3.02
C MET A 79 1.19 3.41 1.93
N GLU A 80 2.47 3.70 1.76
CA GLU A 80 3.31 2.97 0.82
C GLU A 80 3.87 1.72 1.47
N PHE A 81 3.84 0.60 0.75
CA PHE A 81 4.44 -0.66 1.18
C PHE A 81 5.14 -1.34 0.00
N PRO A 82 6.30 -1.98 0.24
CA PRO A 82 7.02 -2.70 -0.79
C PRO A 82 6.44 -4.10 -1.00
N VAL A 83 6.62 -4.62 -2.21
CA VAL A 83 6.48 -6.05 -2.54
C VAL A 83 7.68 -6.49 -3.38
N MET A 84 7.88 -7.81 -3.54
CA MET A 84 8.99 -8.34 -4.33
C MET A 84 9.05 -7.72 -5.74
N SER A 85 10.19 -7.10 -6.05
CA SER A 85 10.46 -6.51 -7.35
C SER A 85 11.20 -7.50 -8.26
N LEU A 86 10.68 -7.71 -9.46
CA LEU A 86 11.13 -8.74 -10.40
C LEU A 86 11.88 -8.13 -11.58
N GLY A 87 13.16 -7.82 -11.40
CA GLY A 87 14.03 -7.29 -12.45
C GLY A 87 14.40 -8.33 -13.50
N GLU A 88 13.66 -8.35 -14.62
CA GLU A 88 13.83 -9.31 -15.74
C GLU A 88 15.27 -9.44 -16.22
N THR A 89 16.00 -8.33 -16.24
CA THR A 89 17.36 -8.27 -16.82
C THR A 89 18.45 -8.83 -15.90
N ILE A 90 18.19 -8.94 -14.59
CA ILE A 90 19.23 -9.24 -13.58
C ILE A 90 18.92 -10.54 -12.82
N MET A 91 17.64 -10.85 -12.59
CA MET A 91 17.22 -11.97 -11.75
C MET A 91 17.37 -13.32 -12.48
N ARG A 92 17.93 -14.32 -11.79
CA ARG A 92 18.15 -15.68 -12.30
C ARG A 92 17.31 -16.71 -11.53
N PRO A 93 16.92 -17.86 -12.13
CA PRO A 93 17.15 -18.26 -13.52
C PRO A 93 16.24 -17.54 -14.53
N THR A 94 15.04 -17.16 -14.11
CA THR A 94 14.09 -16.30 -14.82
C THR A 94 13.10 -15.73 -13.80
N THR A 95 12.67 -14.48 -13.97
CA THR A 95 11.64 -13.84 -13.13
C THR A 95 10.28 -14.55 -13.17
N MET A 96 9.99 -15.30 -14.24
CA MET A 96 8.73 -16.02 -14.36
C MET A 96 8.56 -17.04 -13.23
N LEU A 97 9.67 -17.62 -12.74
CA LEU A 97 9.67 -18.53 -11.60
C LEU A 97 9.16 -17.86 -10.32
N PHE A 98 9.43 -16.55 -10.17
CA PHE A 98 9.12 -15.77 -8.96
C PHE A 98 7.84 -14.95 -9.08
N ARG A 99 7.20 -14.87 -10.26
CA ARG A 99 5.94 -14.14 -10.45
C ARG A 99 4.87 -14.58 -9.44
N ASN A 100 4.69 -15.89 -9.26
CA ASN A 100 3.67 -16.38 -8.32
C ASN A 100 4.03 -16.04 -6.87
N LEU A 101 5.32 -16.00 -6.53
CA LEU A 101 5.77 -15.57 -5.21
C LEU A 101 5.44 -14.09 -4.98
N ALA A 102 5.73 -13.23 -5.95
CA ALA A 102 5.37 -11.80 -5.88
C ALA A 102 3.85 -11.59 -5.81
N SER A 103 3.06 -12.42 -6.50
CA SER A 103 1.60 -12.41 -6.41
C SER A 103 1.09 -12.79 -5.02
N MET A 104 1.64 -13.85 -4.40
CA MET A 104 1.30 -14.25 -3.02
C MET A 104 1.71 -13.19 -2.00
N ASP A 105 2.90 -12.61 -2.15
CA ASP A 105 3.38 -11.50 -1.31
C ASP A 105 2.43 -10.28 -1.42
N THR A 106 2.00 -9.95 -2.63
CA THR A 106 1.04 -8.86 -2.88
C THR A 106 -0.33 -9.17 -2.26
N GLU A 107 -0.88 -10.38 -2.46
CA GLU A 107 -2.18 -10.79 -1.92
C GLU A 107 -2.21 -10.68 -0.40
N GLU A 108 -1.22 -11.27 0.28
CA GLU A 108 -1.18 -11.32 1.74
C GLU A 108 -0.82 -9.96 2.34
N SER A 109 0.06 -9.18 1.70
CA SER A 109 0.33 -7.80 2.10
C SER A 109 -0.94 -6.94 2.06
N ILE A 110 -1.82 -7.13 1.08
CA ILE A 110 -3.08 -6.37 0.99
C ILE A 110 -4.11 -6.88 2.00
N ARG A 111 -4.23 -8.20 2.16
CA ARG A 111 -5.23 -8.80 3.06
C ARG A 111 -4.90 -8.58 4.53
N ALA A 112 -3.64 -8.71 4.92
CA ALA A 112 -3.22 -8.64 6.32
C ALA A 112 -3.15 -7.21 6.88
N ASN A 113 -3.14 -6.18 6.02
CA ASN A 113 -3.00 -4.78 6.42
C ASN A 113 -4.33 -4.00 6.30
N PRO A 114 -4.49 -2.90 7.07
CA PRO A 114 -5.72 -2.10 7.12
C PRO A 114 -5.88 -1.17 5.91
N LEU A 115 -5.87 -1.74 4.70
CA LEU A 115 -5.96 -1.01 3.42
C LEU A 115 -7.38 -1.14 2.84
N ASP A 116 -8.01 -0.01 2.51
CA ASP A 116 -9.35 0.05 1.92
C ASP A 116 -9.35 0.03 0.39
N GLY A 117 -8.22 0.40 -0.20
CA GLY A 117 -7.95 0.37 -1.63
C GLY A 117 -6.44 0.35 -1.87
N VAL A 118 -6.02 0.01 -3.08
CA VAL A 118 -4.60 -0.13 -3.43
C VAL A 118 -4.34 0.45 -4.81
N VAL A 119 -3.23 1.18 -4.93
CA VAL A 119 -2.62 1.56 -6.20
C VAL A 119 -1.46 0.61 -6.45
N LEU A 120 -1.49 -0.12 -7.57
CA LEU A 120 -0.43 -1.04 -7.98
C LEU A 120 0.57 -0.29 -8.85
N MET A 121 1.78 -0.07 -8.31
CA MET A 121 2.87 0.58 -9.05
C MET A 121 3.70 -0.51 -9.73
N THR A 122 3.50 -0.68 -11.04
CA THR A 122 4.11 -1.74 -11.84
C THR A 122 4.92 -1.16 -12.99
N GLY A 123 5.76 -1.98 -13.62
CA GLY A 123 6.56 -1.57 -14.77
C GLY A 123 7.21 -2.75 -15.46
N CYS A 124 8.26 -3.33 -14.85
CA CYS A 124 8.98 -4.49 -15.37
C CYS A 124 8.06 -5.70 -15.64
N ASP A 125 8.39 -6.53 -16.62
CA ASP A 125 7.55 -7.58 -17.22
C ASP A 125 6.63 -8.32 -16.24
N LYS A 126 7.18 -8.89 -15.16
CA LYS A 126 6.44 -9.75 -14.21
C LYS A 126 5.89 -9.01 -13.00
N THR A 127 5.99 -7.68 -12.97
CA THR A 127 5.43 -6.87 -11.87
C THR A 127 3.98 -6.45 -12.13
N THR A 128 3.54 -6.43 -13.39
CA THR A 128 2.15 -6.14 -13.76
C THR A 128 1.20 -7.34 -13.62
N PRO A 129 1.53 -8.54 -14.17
CA PRO A 129 0.71 -9.74 -14.01
C PRO A 129 0.97 -10.47 -12.70
#